data_AF-E1ZG57-F1
#
_entry.id   AF-E1ZG57-F1
#
_cell.length_a   1.000
_cell.length_b   1.000
_cell.length_c   1.000
_cell.angle_alpha   90.00
_cell.angle_beta   90.00
_cell.angle_gamma   90.00
#
_symmetry.space_group_name_H-M   'P 1'
#
loop_
_entity.id
_entity.type
_entity.pdbx_description
1 polymer ?
#
loop_
_entity_poly.entity_id
_entity_poly.type
_entity_poly.pdbx_seq_one_letter_code
_entity_poly.pdbx_strand_id
1 'polypeptide(L)'
;MPGGLTSRTSNHYYQPLAAPACNVGSDSIARRSCWAGRPLPGRRRPAALRAVSLFGFGKPSTEQPAAAQAPPDETGPVLVPFTPIQKTKDYSLRLFDAYPVAEVEYFRRDEGFLMLGSYMSGNNAEQARCRETQPVGSKKMQVHIVLRGGGGGADSALPPAPSNPDVVLGVAGGEVVAARQFEGNATQEACERCRGQLVAALERDGLRLGEAEAGGYFRLAQYGPLHSLSTRMNEIWLGVRLK
;
A
#
# COMPACT_ATOMS: atom_id res chain seq x y z
N MET A 1 15.27 -28.61 32.56
CA MET A 1 15.70 -27.36 31.92
C MET A 1 14.68 -27.01 30.83
N PRO A 2 13.69 -26.14 31.06
CA PRO A 2 12.83 -25.69 29.97
C PRO A 2 13.49 -24.50 29.26
N GLY A 3 13.73 -24.66 27.95
CA GLY A 3 14.27 -23.62 27.09
C GLY A 3 13.20 -22.59 26.72
N GLY A 4 13.43 -21.33 27.07
CA GLY A 4 12.57 -20.22 26.70
C GLY A 4 12.79 -19.81 25.25
N LEU A 5 11.73 -19.87 24.44
CA LEU A 5 11.65 -19.11 23.19
C LEU A 5 11.50 -17.63 23.54
N THR A 6 12.60 -16.87 23.42
CA THR A 6 12.53 -15.41 23.42
C THR A 6 11.99 -14.95 22.07
N SER A 7 10.70 -14.60 22.02
CA SER A 7 10.12 -13.81 20.94
C SER A 7 10.81 -12.45 20.88
N ARG A 8 11.76 -12.27 19.96
CA ARG A 8 12.30 -10.96 19.60
C ARG A 8 11.30 -10.27 18.68
N THR A 9 10.49 -9.37 19.23
CA THR A 9 9.79 -8.36 18.44
C THR A 9 10.84 -7.34 17.97
N SER A 10 11.31 -7.50 16.74
CA SER A 10 12.27 -6.57 16.14
C SER A 10 11.56 -5.51 15.31
N ASN A 11 11.27 -4.36 15.93
CA ASN A 11 10.90 -3.16 15.17
C ASN A 11 12.20 -2.52 14.63
N HIS A 12 12.51 -2.81 13.36
CA HIS A 12 13.71 -2.30 12.69
C HIS A 12 13.36 -1.14 11.74
N TYR A 13 13.94 0.03 12.03
CA TYR A 13 13.79 1.26 11.25
C TYR A 13 15.19 1.88 11.00
N TYR A 14 15.54 2.25 9.74
CA TYR A 14 16.76 3.03 9.37
C TYR A 14 16.63 4.47 8.77
N GLN A 15 17.58 5.33 9.18
CA GLN A 15 17.65 6.80 9.21
C GLN A 15 17.40 7.58 7.89
N PRO A 16 16.94 8.84 7.98
CA PRO A 16 17.03 9.77 6.85
C PRO A 16 18.50 10.08 6.51
N LEU A 17 18.80 10.13 5.21
CA LEU A 17 20.06 10.68 4.69
C LEU A 17 20.14 12.16 5.08
N ALA A 18 21.28 12.56 5.67
CA ALA A 18 21.54 13.96 5.99
C ALA A 18 21.41 14.84 4.73
N ALA A 19 20.64 15.91 4.85
CA ALA A 19 20.51 16.91 3.78
C ALA A 19 21.88 17.55 3.50
N PRO A 20 22.29 17.72 2.23
CA PRO A 20 23.47 18.51 1.91
C PRO A 20 23.23 19.98 2.30
N ALA A 21 24.21 20.57 2.96
CA ALA A 21 24.19 21.97 3.38
C ALA A 21 23.88 22.91 2.21
N CYS A 22 22.83 23.71 2.35
CA CYS A 22 22.50 24.79 1.42
C CYS A 22 23.61 25.84 1.43
N ASN A 23 24.33 25.97 0.33
CA ASN A 23 25.21 27.12 0.10
C ASN A 23 24.40 28.22 -0.59
N VAL A 24 24.22 29.34 0.12
CA VAL A 24 23.57 30.54 -0.38
C VAL A 24 24.54 31.26 -1.33
N GLY A 25 24.18 31.34 -2.60
CA GLY A 25 24.90 32.10 -3.62
C GLY A 25 23.93 32.97 -4.41
N SER A 26 23.91 34.25 -4.08
CA SER A 26 23.34 35.34 -4.86
C SER A 26 23.95 35.42 -6.25
N ASP A 27 23.14 35.53 -7.31
CA ASP A 27 23.35 36.57 -8.32
C ASP A 27 22.19 36.72 -9.30
N SER A 28 22.23 37.86 -9.98
CA SER A 28 21.10 38.62 -10.48
C SER A 28 20.98 38.64 -12.01
N ILE A 29 19.83 39.16 -12.48
CA ILE A 29 19.64 39.92 -13.74
C ILE A 29 19.40 39.15 -15.08
N ALA A 30 18.19 39.44 -15.62
CA ALA A 30 17.83 39.79 -17.00
C ALA A 30 17.44 38.77 -18.09
N ARG A 31 16.20 39.01 -18.56
CA ARG A 31 15.76 39.30 -19.95
C ARG A 31 15.18 38.17 -20.83
N ARG A 32 13.90 38.43 -21.19
CA ARG A 32 13.27 38.38 -22.53
C ARG A 32 13.19 37.03 -23.26
N SER A 33 11.97 36.55 -23.47
CA SER A 33 11.23 36.72 -24.74
C SER A 33 10.06 35.72 -24.78
N CYS A 34 8.82 36.24 -24.84
CA CYS A 34 7.63 35.42 -25.07
C CYS A 34 7.33 35.46 -26.56
N TRP A 35 7.55 34.33 -27.24
CA TRP A 35 7.11 34.10 -28.61
C TRP A 35 5.62 33.73 -28.60
N ALA A 36 4.84 34.47 -29.40
CA ALA A 36 3.43 34.24 -29.63
C ALA A 36 3.21 33.00 -30.52
N GLY A 37 2.52 31.99 -30.00
CA GLY A 37 2.06 30.82 -30.74
C GLY A 37 0.65 31.02 -31.29
N ARG A 38 0.52 30.95 -32.62
CA ARG A 38 -0.75 31.00 -33.38
C ARG A 38 -1.62 29.74 -33.15
N PRO A 39 -2.96 29.84 -33.27
CA PRO A 39 -3.86 28.69 -33.21
C PRO A 39 -3.94 27.93 -34.55
N LEU A 40 -4.01 26.60 -34.47
CA LEU A 40 -4.26 25.70 -35.61
C LEU A 40 -5.77 25.50 -35.86
N PRO A 41 -6.21 25.37 -37.13
CA PRO A 41 -7.62 25.20 -37.48
C PRO A 41 -8.11 23.75 -37.37
N GLY A 42 -9.40 23.62 -37.05
CA GLY A 42 -10.10 22.37 -36.78
C GLY A 42 -10.25 21.43 -37.99
N ARG A 43 -10.19 20.14 -37.70
CA ARG A 43 -10.57 19.07 -38.64
C ARG A 43 -11.99 18.58 -38.33
N ARG A 44 -12.84 18.68 -39.36
CA ARG A 44 -14.19 18.10 -39.45
C ARG A 44 -14.12 16.56 -39.45
N ARG A 45 -15.01 15.93 -38.67
CA ARG A 45 -15.31 14.49 -38.74
C ARG A 45 -16.40 14.23 -39.79
N PRO A 46 -16.27 13.25 -40.69
CA PRO A 46 -17.41 12.69 -41.41
C PRO A 46 -18.00 11.47 -40.68
N ALA A 47 -19.22 11.15 -41.10
CA ALA A 47 -20.24 10.42 -40.40
C ALA A 47 -20.24 8.90 -40.63
N ALA A 48 -20.90 8.23 -39.68
CA ALA A 48 -21.75 7.04 -39.79
C ALA A 48 -21.46 5.98 -40.85
N LEU A 49 -21.11 4.78 -40.38
CA LEU A 49 -21.39 3.53 -41.06
C LEU A 49 -22.38 2.72 -40.23
N ARG A 50 -23.56 2.46 -40.83
CA ARG A 50 -24.57 1.51 -40.37
C ARG A 50 -24.07 0.08 -40.65
N ALA A 51 -24.09 -0.79 -39.64
CA ALA A 51 -23.98 -2.22 -39.83
C ALA A 51 -25.38 -2.84 -39.86
N VAL A 52 -25.66 -3.59 -40.92
CA VAL A 52 -26.86 -4.40 -41.14
C VAL A 52 -26.65 -5.74 -40.44
N SER A 53 -27.54 -6.12 -39.53
CA SER A 53 -27.57 -7.44 -38.90
C SER A 53 -28.47 -8.37 -39.71
N LEU A 54 -27.91 -9.45 -40.24
CA LEU A 54 -28.63 -10.54 -40.92
C LEU A 54 -28.55 -11.81 -40.07
N PHE A 55 -29.73 -12.23 -39.62
CA PHE A 55 -30.21 -13.57 -39.27
C PHE A 55 -29.24 -14.75 -39.15
N GLY A 56 -29.39 -15.47 -38.03
CA GLY A 56 -29.77 -16.89 -38.06
C GLY A 56 -28.67 -17.90 -37.72
N PHE A 57 -28.81 -18.60 -36.59
CA PHE A 57 -29.11 -20.05 -36.50
C PHE A 57 -28.85 -20.54 -35.07
N GLY A 58 -29.93 -20.91 -34.39
CA GLY A 58 -29.89 -21.53 -33.07
C GLY A 58 -29.44 -22.99 -33.14
N LYS A 59 -28.74 -23.43 -32.09
CA LYS A 59 -28.62 -24.84 -31.69
C LYS A 59 -29.13 -24.97 -30.25
N PRO A 60 -29.83 -26.05 -29.90
CA PRO A 60 -30.31 -26.28 -28.54
C PRO A 60 -29.13 -26.59 -27.63
N SER A 61 -28.99 -25.81 -26.56
CA SER A 61 -28.00 -26.02 -25.51
C SER A 61 -28.42 -27.20 -24.64
N THR A 62 -27.56 -28.21 -24.57
CA THR A 62 -27.57 -29.26 -23.55
C THR A 62 -27.57 -28.60 -22.17
N GLU A 63 -28.59 -28.88 -21.35
CA GLU A 63 -28.64 -28.48 -19.95
C GLU A 63 -27.43 -29.08 -19.22
N GLN A 64 -26.46 -28.22 -18.97
CA GLN A 64 -25.28 -28.51 -18.17
C GLN A 64 -25.69 -28.37 -16.70
N PRO A 65 -25.51 -29.41 -15.86
CA PRO A 65 -25.91 -29.34 -14.45
C PRO A 65 -25.21 -28.17 -13.78
N ALA A 66 -26.01 -27.35 -13.10
CA ALA A 66 -25.57 -26.17 -12.37
C ALA A 66 -24.41 -26.55 -11.44
N ALA A 67 -23.19 -26.17 -11.84
CA ALA A 67 -22.06 -26.15 -10.93
C ALA A 67 -22.49 -25.32 -9.71
N ALA A 68 -22.44 -25.94 -8.54
CA ALA A 68 -22.63 -25.27 -7.27
C ALA A 68 -21.81 -23.99 -7.30
N GLN A 69 -22.50 -22.85 -7.26
CA GLN A 69 -21.86 -21.54 -7.24
C GLN A 69 -20.88 -21.55 -6.06
N ALA A 70 -19.58 -21.46 -6.36
CA ALA A 70 -18.59 -21.17 -5.35
C ALA A 70 -19.10 -19.95 -4.55
N PRO A 71 -18.97 -19.95 -3.20
CA PRO A 71 -19.36 -18.79 -2.42
C PRO A 71 -18.70 -17.55 -3.04
N PRO A 72 -19.39 -16.41 -3.08
CA PRO A 72 -18.86 -15.21 -3.74
C PRO A 72 -17.47 -14.95 -3.20
N ASP A 73 -16.45 -15.08 -4.06
CA ASP A 73 -15.12 -14.62 -3.75
C ASP A 73 -15.28 -13.16 -3.38
N GLU A 74 -15.05 -12.80 -2.11
CA GLU A 74 -14.95 -11.42 -1.65
C GLU A 74 -13.83 -10.75 -2.46
N THR A 75 -14.12 -10.25 -3.65
CA THR A 75 -13.13 -10.10 -4.73
C THR A 75 -12.30 -8.82 -4.61
N GLY A 76 -12.28 -8.21 -3.42
CA GLY A 76 -11.53 -7.01 -3.11
C GLY A 76 -10.21 -7.30 -2.38
N PRO A 77 -9.26 -6.36 -2.43
CA PRO A 77 -8.07 -6.42 -1.59
C PRO A 77 -8.50 -6.42 -0.13
N VAL A 78 -7.94 -7.33 0.67
CA VAL A 78 -8.18 -7.33 2.11
C VAL A 78 -7.34 -6.23 2.72
N LEU A 79 -8.01 -5.28 3.37
CA LEU A 79 -7.34 -4.23 4.11
C LEU A 79 -7.01 -4.72 5.52
N VAL A 80 -5.95 -4.16 6.10
CA VAL A 80 -5.65 -4.40 7.52
C VAL A 80 -6.81 -3.82 8.35
N PRO A 81 -7.47 -4.63 9.21
CA PRO A 81 -8.55 -4.14 10.05
C PRO A 81 -8.02 -3.11 11.06
N PHE A 82 -8.83 -2.11 11.36
CA PHE A 82 -8.51 -1.10 12.36
C PHE A 82 -9.76 -0.57 13.05
N THR A 83 -9.59 -0.11 14.28
CA THR A 83 -10.62 0.64 15.01
C THR A 83 -10.45 2.14 14.77
N PRO A 84 -11.43 2.83 14.18
CA PRO A 84 -11.33 4.27 13.98
C PRO A 84 -11.42 4.99 15.34
N ILE A 85 -10.42 5.83 15.66
CA ILE A 85 -10.42 6.65 16.88
C ILE A 85 -11.01 8.03 16.59
N GLN A 86 -10.51 8.68 15.54
CA GLN A 86 -10.90 10.04 15.18
C GLN A 86 -10.68 10.27 13.69
N LYS A 87 -11.52 11.12 13.09
CA LYS A 87 -11.31 11.61 11.72
C LYS A 87 -11.40 13.12 11.72
N THR A 88 -10.36 13.77 11.20
CA THR A 88 -10.33 15.21 10.96
C THR A 88 -10.41 15.48 9.46
N LYS A 89 -10.37 16.77 9.07
CA LYS A 89 -10.21 17.15 7.67
C LYS A 89 -8.85 16.72 7.10
N ASP A 90 -7.83 16.63 7.95
CA ASP A 90 -6.44 16.48 7.53
C ASP A 90 -5.92 15.04 7.60
N TYR A 91 -6.48 14.22 8.50
CA TYR A 91 -6.04 12.84 8.73
C TYR A 91 -7.10 12.01 9.48
N SER A 92 -6.87 10.71 9.57
CA SER A 92 -7.63 9.80 10.42
C SER A 92 -6.71 9.11 11.43
N LEU A 93 -7.10 9.08 12.70
CA LEU A 93 -6.48 8.26 13.74
C LEU A 93 -7.13 6.88 13.76
N ARG A 94 -6.30 5.85 13.73
CA ARG A 94 -6.69 4.45 13.64
C ARG A 94 -5.90 3.66 14.67
N LEU A 95 -6.57 2.83 15.46
CA LEU A 95 -5.92 1.82 16.28
C LEU A 95 -5.83 0.54 15.46
N PHE A 96 -4.61 0.07 15.22
CA PHE A 96 -4.38 -1.24 14.63
C PHE A 96 -4.09 -2.23 15.75
N ASP A 97 -4.85 -3.32 15.80
CA ASP A 97 -4.51 -4.46 16.64
C ASP A 97 -3.22 -5.12 16.14
N ALA A 98 -2.63 -6.01 16.93
CA ALA A 98 -1.48 -6.79 16.47
C ALA A 98 -1.91 -7.75 15.35
N TYR A 99 -1.19 -7.76 14.23
CA TYR A 99 -1.47 -8.61 13.08
C TYR A 99 -0.19 -9.24 12.50
N PRO A 100 -0.26 -10.48 11.97
CA PRO A 100 0.88 -11.16 11.39
C PRO A 100 1.28 -10.52 10.05
N VAL A 101 2.58 -10.39 9.81
CA VAL A 101 3.12 -9.84 8.57
C VAL A 101 4.20 -10.74 7.98
N ALA A 102 4.29 -10.74 6.66
CA ALA A 102 5.47 -11.19 5.94
C ALA A 102 6.26 -9.96 5.51
N GLU A 103 7.56 -9.98 5.75
CA GLU A 103 8.47 -8.87 5.50
C GLU A 103 9.61 -9.30 4.59
N VAL A 104 10.07 -8.39 3.73
CA VAL A 104 11.28 -8.59 2.94
C VAL A 104 12.06 -7.29 2.82
N GLU A 105 13.36 -7.37 3.02
CA GLU A 105 14.28 -6.29 2.65
C GLU A 105 14.50 -6.33 1.14
N TYR A 106 14.47 -5.17 0.48
CA TYR A 106 14.62 -5.12 -0.96
C TYR A 106 15.49 -3.94 -1.39
N PHE A 107 16.27 -4.13 -2.47
CA PHE A 107 16.95 -3.04 -3.14
C PHE A 107 16.06 -2.43 -4.22
N ARG A 108 15.41 -3.28 -5.04
CA ARG A 108 14.43 -2.85 -6.03
C ARG A 108 13.02 -3.27 -5.63
N ARG A 109 12.06 -2.37 -5.82
CA ARG A 109 10.68 -2.57 -5.35
C ARG A 109 9.98 -3.75 -6.04
N ASP A 110 10.29 -3.99 -7.31
CA ASP A 110 9.81 -5.13 -8.10
C ASP A 110 10.26 -6.47 -7.50
N GLU A 111 11.50 -6.57 -7.01
CA GLU A 111 12.00 -7.78 -6.33
C GLU A 111 11.21 -8.07 -5.06
N GLY A 112 10.98 -7.05 -4.23
CA GLY A 112 10.19 -7.19 -3.00
C GLY A 112 8.76 -7.68 -3.27
N PHE A 113 8.10 -7.11 -4.28
CA PHE A 113 6.76 -7.55 -4.69
C PHE A 113 6.74 -8.99 -5.19
N LEU A 114 7.72 -9.38 -6.01
CA LEU A 114 7.79 -10.74 -6.54
C LEU A 114 8.04 -11.77 -5.43
N MET A 115 8.90 -11.46 -4.46
CA MET A 115 9.19 -12.34 -3.34
C MET A 115 7.96 -12.54 -2.43
N LEU A 116 7.31 -11.44 -2.03
CA LEU A 116 6.10 -11.54 -1.20
C LEU A 116 4.92 -12.14 -1.97
N GLY A 117 4.74 -11.77 -3.25
CA GLY A 117 3.70 -12.36 -4.10
C GLY A 117 3.89 -13.88 -4.30
N SER A 118 5.15 -14.34 -4.44
CA SER A 118 5.48 -15.77 -4.49
C SER A 118 5.09 -16.48 -3.20
N TYR A 119 5.46 -15.91 -2.04
CA TYR A 119 5.07 -16.44 -0.73
C TYR A 119 3.55 -16.54 -0.58
N MET A 120 2.81 -15.47 -0.89
CA MET A 120 1.34 -15.44 -0.80
C MET A 120 0.66 -16.42 -1.76
N SER A 121 1.29 -16.71 -2.91
CA SER A 121 0.78 -17.64 -3.91
C SER A 121 1.00 -19.12 -3.57
N GLY A 122 1.65 -19.44 -2.45
CA GLY A 122 1.91 -20.81 -2.01
C GLY A 122 3.38 -21.23 -2.03
N ASN A 123 4.34 -20.32 -2.23
CA ASN A 123 5.76 -20.63 -2.05
C ASN A 123 6.16 -20.56 -0.56
N ASN A 124 5.52 -21.42 0.22
CA ASN A 124 5.74 -21.63 1.65
C ASN A 124 5.70 -23.14 1.95
N ALA A 125 6.13 -23.53 3.14
CA ALA A 125 6.30 -24.94 3.52
C ALA A 125 5.02 -25.77 3.39
N GLU A 126 3.85 -25.14 3.53
CA GLU A 126 2.54 -25.79 3.50
C GLU A 126 1.85 -25.70 2.13
N GLN A 127 2.49 -25.05 1.14
CA GLN A 127 1.90 -24.74 -0.17
C GLN A 127 0.56 -23.99 -0.07
N ALA A 128 0.34 -23.28 1.04
CA ALA A 128 -0.92 -22.62 1.36
C ALA A 128 -1.01 -21.25 0.68
N ARG A 129 -2.17 -20.92 0.11
CA ARG A 129 -2.41 -19.60 -0.47
C ARG A 129 -2.88 -18.62 0.60
N CYS A 130 -2.20 -17.49 0.72
CA CYS A 130 -2.57 -16.37 1.58
C CYS A 130 -3.19 -15.24 0.75
N ARG A 131 -4.11 -14.45 1.32
CA ARG A 131 -4.63 -13.27 0.62
C ARG A 131 -3.60 -12.15 0.70
N GLU A 132 -3.33 -11.53 -0.43
CA GLU A 132 -2.51 -10.32 -0.49
C GLU A 132 -3.23 -9.15 0.19
N THR A 133 -2.48 -8.41 1.01
CA THR A 133 -2.93 -7.15 1.62
C THR A 133 -1.94 -6.04 1.24
N GLN A 134 -2.28 -4.79 1.53
CA GLN A 134 -1.41 -3.63 1.27
C GLN A 134 -1.21 -2.92 2.61
N PRO A 135 0.05 -2.68 3.08
CA PRO A 135 0.87 -1.57 2.58
C PRO A 135 2.42 -1.72 2.57
N VAL A 136 3.10 -0.98 1.67
CA VAL A 136 4.55 -1.08 1.36
C VAL A 136 5.38 0.03 2.05
N GLY A 137 6.13 -0.33 3.09
CA GLY A 137 7.14 0.56 3.73
C GLY A 137 8.42 0.77 2.90
N SER A 138 9.28 1.71 3.31
CA SER A 138 10.54 2.01 2.63
C SER A 138 11.68 1.07 3.06
N LYS A 139 12.37 0.48 2.08
CA LYS A 139 13.46 -0.55 2.17
C LYS A 139 13.09 -1.89 2.82
N LYS A 140 11.99 -1.93 3.58
CA LYS A 140 11.31 -3.15 4.01
C LYS A 140 9.88 -3.11 3.48
N MET A 141 9.53 -4.09 2.65
CA MET A 141 8.15 -4.29 2.20
C MET A 141 7.48 -5.24 3.19
N GLN A 142 6.26 -4.90 3.60
CA GLN A 142 5.47 -5.71 4.52
C GLN A 142 4.11 -5.99 3.89
N VAL A 143 3.58 -7.18 4.11
CA VAL A 143 2.22 -7.56 3.72
C VAL A 143 1.59 -8.27 4.91
N HIS A 144 0.41 -7.80 5.33
CA HIS A 144 -0.42 -8.46 6.33
C HIS A 144 -0.92 -9.81 5.81
N ILE A 145 -0.77 -10.86 6.60
CA ILE A 145 -1.09 -12.22 6.20
C ILE A 145 -2.53 -12.53 6.62
N VAL A 146 -3.37 -12.88 5.65
CA VAL A 146 -4.71 -13.41 5.91
C VAL A 146 -4.81 -14.81 5.33
N LEU A 147 -4.91 -15.81 6.21
CA LEU A 147 -5.02 -17.22 5.83
C LEU A 147 -6.38 -17.49 5.18
N ARG A 148 -6.38 -18.11 3.99
CA ARG A 148 -7.61 -18.47 3.29
C ARG A 148 -8.20 -19.72 3.93
N GLY A 149 -9.38 -19.60 4.54
CA GLY A 149 -10.12 -20.75 5.12
C GLY A 149 -10.07 -20.89 6.65
N GLY A 150 -9.33 -20.02 7.34
CA GLY A 150 -9.51 -19.82 8.77
C GLY A 150 -10.58 -18.76 8.98
N GLY A 151 -11.69 -19.10 9.63
CA GLY A 151 -12.67 -18.10 10.07
C GLY A 151 -11.94 -16.99 10.83
N GLY A 152 -12.31 -15.74 10.59
CA GLY A 152 -11.70 -14.54 11.18
C GLY A 152 -11.93 -14.40 12.70
N GLY A 153 -11.73 -15.48 13.44
CA GLY A 153 -11.65 -15.52 14.89
C GLY A 153 -10.18 -15.63 15.31
N ALA A 154 -9.90 -15.15 16.52
CA ALA A 154 -8.60 -15.06 17.16
C ALA A 154 -7.86 -16.41 17.39
N ASP A 155 -8.29 -17.50 16.77
CA ASP A 155 -7.57 -18.78 16.78
C ASP A 155 -6.51 -18.79 15.67
N SER A 156 -5.37 -18.24 16.07
CA SER A 156 -4.11 -18.12 15.36
C SER A 156 -3.57 -19.47 14.88
N ALA A 157 -3.93 -19.88 13.67
CA ALA A 157 -3.00 -20.69 12.90
C ALA A 157 -1.80 -19.79 12.57
N LEU A 158 -0.61 -20.21 13.00
CA LEU A 158 0.64 -19.51 12.67
C LEU A 158 0.75 -19.38 11.14
N PRO A 159 1.23 -18.24 10.62
CA PRO A 159 1.46 -18.11 9.19
C PRO A 159 2.44 -19.21 8.71
N PRO A 160 2.22 -19.78 7.51
CA PRO A 160 3.04 -20.88 7.01
C PRO A 160 4.48 -20.42 6.85
N ALA A 161 5.45 -21.25 7.25
CA ALA A 161 6.85 -20.89 7.18
C ALA A 161 7.28 -20.59 5.72
N PRO A 162 7.98 -19.48 5.45
CA PRO A 162 8.41 -19.13 4.10
C PRO A 162 9.48 -20.10 3.59
N SER A 163 9.40 -20.44 2.30
CA SER A 163 10.43 -21.26 1.64
C SER A 163 11.65 -20.44 1.21
N ASN A 164 11.49 -19.14 1.02
CA ASN A 164 12.57 -18.20 0.73
C ASN A 164 13.12 -17.62 2.04
N PRO A 165 14.42 -17.77 2.37
CA PRO A 165 15.01 -17.25 3.61
C PRO A 165 15.01 -15.72 3.72
N ASP A 166 14.86 -15.00 2.61
CA ASP A 166 14.79 -13.52 2.61
C ASP A 166 13.41 -13.01 3.09
N VAL A 167 12.38 -13.87 3.08
CA VAL A 167 11.06 -13.55 3.61
C VAL A 167 11.03 -13.90 5.09
N VAL A 168 10.74 -12.92 5.93
CA VAL A 168 10.69 -13.07 7.38
C VAL A 168 9.26 -12.87 7.87
N LEU A 169 8.81 -13.72 8.78
CA LEU A 169 7.52 -13.57 9.44
C LEU A 169 7.67 -12.69 10.69
N GLY A 170 6.74 -11.77 10.88
CA GLY A 170 6.73 -10.83 11.99
C GLY A 170 5.32 -10.54 12.48
N VAL A 171 5.25 -9.59 13.43
CA VAL A 171 3.99 -9.04 13.94
C VAL A 171 4.11 -7.52 13.88
N ALA A 172 3.11 -6.87 13.29
CA ALA A 172 2.98 -5.42 13.22
C ALA A 172 1.68 -4.98 13.92
N GLY A 173 1.47 -3.67 14.05
CA GLY A 173 0.30 -3.10 14.74
C GLY A 173 0.50 -2.99 16.25
N GLY A 174 -0.60 -3.02 17.01
CA GLY A 174 -0.60 -2.73 18.45
C GLY A 174 -0.36 -1.25 18.76
N GLU A 175 -0.71 -0.36 17.85
CA GLU A 175 -0.36 1.06 17.92
C GLU A 175 -1.44 1.95 17.31
N VAL A 176 -1.42 3.23 17.72
CA VAL A 176 -2.25 4.27 17.12
C VAL A 176 -1.49 4.92 15.98
N VAL A 177 -2.10 4.94 14.80
CA VAL A 177 -1.55 5.50 13.58
C VAL A 177 -2.38 6.68 13.11
N ALA A 178 -1.73 7.79 12.80
CA ALA A 178 -2.28 8.86 12.00
C ALA A 178 -2.04 8.58 10.53
N ALA A 179 -3.12 8.50 9.74
CA ALA A 179 -3.07 8.24 8.31
C ALA A 179 -3.60 9.44 7.52
N ARG A 180 -2.82 9.90 6.53
CA ARG A 180 -3.22 10.95 5.57
C ARG A 180 -3.18 10.42 4.15
N GLN A 181 -4.27 10.62 3.42
CA GLN A 181 -4.40 10.23 2.02
C GLN A 181 -3.75 11.24 1.07
N PHE A 182 -3.21 10.73 -0.04
CA PHE A 182 -2.80 11.53 -1.18
C PHE A 182 -2.95 10.74 -2.48
N GLU A 183 -3.21 11.45 -3.57
CA GLU A 183 -3.42 10.85 -4.89
C GLU A 183 -2.17 10.93 -5.77
N GLY A 184 -2.07 10.00 -6.72
CA GLY A 184 -1.05 9.99 -7.76
C GLY A 184 0.09 9.02 -7.49
N ASN A 185 1.24 9.30 -8.08
CA ASN A 185 2.43 8.46 -7.91
C ASN A 185 3.10 8.75 -6.57
N ALA A 186 3.40 7.70 -5.80
CA ALA A 186 4.15 7.81 -4.56
C ALA A 186 5.65 8.01 -4.84
N THR A 187 6.00 9.13 -5.46
CA THR A 187 7.40 9.59 -5.56
C THR A 187 7.90 10.02 -4.19
N GLN A 188 9.22 10.06 -4.01
CA GLN A 188 9.84 10.54 -2.77
C GLN A 188 9.31 11.92 -2.38
N GLU A 189 9.32 12.87 -3.32
CA GLU A 189 8.83 14.23 -3.11
C GLU A 189 7.35 14.28 -2.68
N ALA A 190 6.49 13.46 -3.30
CA ALA A 190 5.07 13.40 -2.93
C ALA A 190 4.87 12.85 -1.52
N CYS A 191 5.65 11.81 -1.15
CA CYS A 191 5.60 11.22 0.19
C CYS A 191 6.10 12.19 1.25
N GLU A 192 7.22 12.87 1.01
CA GLU A 192 7.79 13.86 1.92
C GLU A 192 6.86 15.06 2.11
N ARG A 193 6.26 15.56 1.03
CA ARG A 193 5.25 16.62 1.09
C ARG A 193 4.03 16.20 1.92
N CYS A 194 3.50 15.00 1.68
CA CYS A 194 2.35 14.48 2.43
C CYS A 194 2.71 14.27 3.92
N ARG A 195 3.90 13.72 4.21
CA ARG A 195 4.43 13.58 5.57
C ARG A 195 4.53 14.93 6.27
N GLY A 196 5.13 15.94 5.64
CA GLY A 196 5.27 17.28 6.22
C GLY A 196 3.91 17.91 6.57
N GLN A 197 2.91 17.76 5.70
CA GLN A 197 1.54 18.20 5.97
C GLN A 197 0.90 17.46 7.15
N LEU A 198 1.12 16.15 7.25
CA LEU A 198 0.60 15.34 8.34
C LEU A 198 1.25 15.73 9.67
N VAL A 199 2.57 15.87 9.72
CA VAL A 199 3.30 16.31 10.91
C VAL A 199 2.78 17.67 11.39
N ALA A 200 2.65 18.65 10.49
CA ALA A 200 2.13 19.97 10.85
C ALA A 200 0.69 19.92 11.41
N ALA A 201 -0.17 19.05 10.87
CA ALA A 201 -1.53 18.87 11.38
C ALA A 201 -1.53 18.22 12.78
N LEU A 202 -0.66 17.23 13.01
CA LEU A 202 -0.53 16.57 14.32
C LEU A 202 0.00 17.51 15.39
N GLU A 203 1.00 18.34 15.05
CA GLU A 203 1.56 19.36 15.95
C GLU A 203 0.50 20.40 16.34
N ARG A 204 -0.27 20.89 15.37
CA ARG A 204 -1.39 21.82 15.61
C ARG A 204 -2.42 21.25 16.57
N ASP A 205 -2.69 19.95 16.45
CA ASP A 205 -3.67 19.26 17.28
C ASP A 205 -3.06 18.74 18.60
N GLY A 206 -1.78 19.02 18.85
CA GLY A 206 -1.08 18.71 20.10
C GLY A 206 -0.76 17.23 20.31
N LEU A 207 -0.72 16.45 19.23
CA LEU A 207 -0.35 15.03 19.21
C LEU A 207 1.16 14.86 19.05
N ARG A 208 1.73 13.83 19.67
CA ARG A 208 3.16 13.53 19.59
C ARG A 208 3.38 12.33 18.67
N LEU A 209 4.42 12.42 17.85
CA LEU A 209 4.87 11.29 17.04
C LEU A 209 5.44 10.17 17.92
N GLY A 210 5.35 8.95 17.40
CA GLY A 210 6.16 7.82 17.88
C GLY A 210 7.66 8.13 17.74
N GLU A 211 8.48 7.37 18.47
CA GLU A 211 9.93 7.59 18.51
C GLU A 211 10.58 7.41 17.14
N ALA A 212 10.17 6.37 16.41
CA ALA A 212 10.62 6.17 15.04
C ALA A 212 10.17 7.35 14.18
N GLU A 213 8.89 7.70 14.14
CA GLU A 213 8.39 8.77 13.27
C GLU A 213 8.99 10.15 13.55
N ALA A 214 9.28 10.43 14.83
CA ALA A 214 10.02 11.62 15.24
C ALA A 214 11.44 11.65 14.63
N GLY A 215 12.08 10.50 14.46
CA GLY A 215 13.36 10.32 13.81
C GLY A 215 13.34 10.43 12.27
N GLY A 216 12.21 10.79 11.65
CA GLY A 216 12.12 10.96 10.20
C GLY A 216 11.32 9.87 9.48
N TYR A 217 10.95 8.82 10.19
CA TYR A 217 10.37 7.62 9.61
C TYR A 217 8.90 7.78 9.26
N PHE A 218 8.45 7.01 8.29
CA PHE A 218 7.05 6.90 7.93
C PHE A 218 6.77 5.58 7.24
N ARG A 219 5.50 5.16 7.29
CA ARG A 219 4.99 4.06 6.48
C ARG A 219 4.22 4.60 5.30
N LEU A 220 4.40 3.97 4.14
CA LEU A 220 3.65 4.27 2.94
C LEU A 220 2.66 3.13 2.70
N ALA A 221 1.38 3.46 2.58
CA ALA A 221 0.35 2.53 2.17
C ALA A 221 -0.11 2.86 0.76
N GLN A 222 -0.10 1.87 -0.11
CA GLN A 222 -0.39 2.08 -1.53
C GLN A 222 -1.54 1.19 -1.93
N TYR A 223 -2.59 1.81 -2.43
CA TYR A 223 -3.81 1.12 -2.78
C TYR A 223 -4.00 1.04 -4.29
N GLY A 224 -4.64 -0.05 -4.73
CA GLY A 224 -4.97 -0.30 -6.13
C GLY A 224 -3.93 -1.12 -6.91
N PRO A 225 -4.21 -1.43 -8.19
CA PRO A 225 -3.45 -2.42 -8.94
C PRO A 225 -2.07 -1.90 -9.36
N LEU A 226 -1.02 -2.73 -9.23
CA LEU A 226 0.35 -2.37 -9.59
C LEU A 226 0.56 -2.05 -11.08
N HIS A 227 -0.30 -2.55 -11.96
CA HIS A 227 -0.20 -2.35 -13.41
C HIS A 227 -1.31 -1.45 -13.99
N SER A 228 -2.10 -0.79 -13.14
CA SER A 228 -3.12 0.15 -13.60
C SER A 228 -2.54 1.53 -13.89
N LEU A 229 -3.00 2.15 -14.99
CA LEU A 229 -2.76 3.55 -15.34
C LEU A 229 -3.70 4.52 -14.58
N SER A 230 -4.61 4.02 -13.75
CA SER A 230 -5.51 4.85 -12.93
C SER A 230 -4.75 5.61 -11.85
N THR A 231 -5.30 6.76 -11.43
CA THR A 231 -4.82 7.46 -10.23
C THR A 231 -4.93 6.52 -9.03
N ARG A 232 -3.83 6.42 -8.27
CA ARG A 232 -3.78 5.59 -7.07
C ARG A 232 -4.06 6.42 -5.86
N MET A 233 -4.76 5.80 -4.92
CA MET A 233 -4.85 6.30 -3.56
C MET A 233 -3.65 5.76 -2.79
N ASN A 234 -2.89 6.65 -2.16
CA ASN A 234 -1.83 6.29 -1.25
C ASN A 234 -2.09 6.94 0.10
N GLU A 235 -1.49 6.43 1.15
CA GLU A 235 -1.52 7.01 2.49
C GLU A 235 -0.11 7.08 3.07
N ILE A 236 0.17 8.15 3.81
CA ILE A 236 1.29 8.20 4.75
C ILE A 236 0.77 7.89 6.14
N TRP A 237 1.42 6.96 6.83
CA TRP A 237 1.09 6.48 8.15
C TRP A 237 2.21 6.85 9.12
N LEU A 238 1.85 7.52 10.22
CA LEU A 238 2.75 7.86 11.31
C LEU A 238 2.21 7.29 12.62
N GLY A 239 3.01 6.51 13.35
CA GLY A 239 2.71 6.17 14.73
C GLY A 239 2.61 7.43 15.59
N VAL A 240 1.61 7.48 16.46
CA VAL A 240 1.37 8.60 17.38
C VAL A 240 1.17 8.11 18.80
N ARG A 241 1.57 8.94 19.78
CA ARG A 241 1.32 8.71 21.20
C ARG A 241 0.16 9.59 21.62
N LEU A 242 -0.90 8.95 22.10
CA LEU A 242 -1.98 9.64 22.80
C LEU A 242 -1.45 10.12 24.16
N LYS A 243 -1.94 11.28 24.61
CA LYS A 243 -1.58 11.85 25.92
C LYS A 243 -2.27 11.10 27.04
#